data_AF-A0A133MSJ0-F1
#
_entry.id   AF-A0A133MSJ0-F1
#
_cell.length_a   1.000
_cell.length_b   1.000
_cell.length_c   1.000
_cell.angle_alpha   90.00
_cell.angle_beta   90.00
_cell.angle_gamma   90.00
#
_symmetry.space_group_name_H-M   'P 1'
#
loop_
_entity.id
_entity.type
_entity.pdbx_description
1 polymer ?
#
loop_
_entity_poly.entity_id
_entity_poly.type
_entity_poly.pdbx_seq_one_letter_code
_entity_poly.pdbx_strand_id
1 'polypeptide(L)'
;MNFVLLWILTNKKFYNRKKRDMTQKNVSKKDKLTPKDYLNKVLAGTATGIVVGLIPNAILGSIFKGLIGVSPIFATFYNAVNIMQFIVPVLVGVLVGLQFELNAMQSVIVGAAVFLGSGAFKVTEAGVQMVGIGDLINIMLVSCIAVFVIRLIGNKLGSLTILLLPIIAGAGVGIIGMFMLPYVRQITIVIGDLMNNFTTLQPLLMCILISVSFSILIISPISTVAIGIAIGITGLGAGAAAIGVTACTAVLVVGSRRVNQSGVTLSVLLGAMKMMMPNLVKYPIIAVPIIANGILSGIGAYLIY
;
A
#
# COMPACT_ATOMS: atom_id res chain seq x y z
N MET A 1 42.14 48.40 -6.13
CA MET A 1 41.13 47.59 -6.85
C MET A 1 40.88 46.33 -6.02
N ASN A 2 39.73 46.30 -5.36
CA ASN A 2 39.53 45.68 -4.04
C ASN A 2 39.42 44.15 -4.05
N PHE A 3 40.05 43.54 -3.04
CA PHE A 3 39.94 42.12 -2.64
C PHE A 3 38.47 41.64 -2.55
N VAL A 4 37.56 42.55 -2.21
CA VAL A 4 36.11 42.32 -2.16
C VAL A 4 35.51 41.99 -3.53
N LEU A 5 35.94 42.66 -4.61
CA LEU A 5 35.44 42.40 -5.96
C LEU A 5 35.92 41.03 -6.46
N LEU A 6 37.18 40.69 -6.16
CA LEU A 6 37.76 39.37 -6.48
C LEU A 6 37.06 38.26 -5.70
N TRP A 7 36.77 38.47 -4.41
CA TRP A 7 36.04 37.52 -3.58
C TRP A 7 34.60 37.28 -4.08
N ILE A 8 33.87 38.35 -4.47
CA ILE A 8 32.52 38.26 -5.04
C ILE A 8 32.55 37.52 -6.38
N LEU A 9 33.49 37.84 -7.28
CA LEU A 9 33.60 37.18 -8.58
C LEU A 9 33.98 35.70 -8.47
N THR A 10 34.83 35.36 -7.50
CA THR A 10 35.26 33.97 -7.23
C THR A 10 34.10 33.16 -6.65
N ASN A 11 33.34 33.71 -5.69
CA ASN A 11 32.15 33.06 -5.15
C ASN A 11 31.03 32.92 -6.19
N LYS A 12 30.83 33.91 -7.06
CA LYS A 12 29.80 33.84 -8.12
C LYS A 12 30.16 32.81 -9.20
N LYS A 13 31.44 32.69 -9.57
CA LYS A 13 31.93 31.61 -10.46
C LYS A 13 31.81 30.24 -9.80
N PHE A 14 32.17 30.11 -8.52
CA PHE A 14 32.07 28.85 -7.77
C PHE A 14 30.60 28.42 -7.60
N TYR A 15 29.71 29.34 -7.26
CA TYR A 15 28.27 29.11 -7.18
C TYR A 15 27.68 28.71 -8.53
N ASN A 16 28.06 29.37 -9.63
CA ASN A 16 27.61 29.02 -10.98
C ASN A 16 28.23 27.71 -11.51
N ARG A 17 29.40 27.30 -11.01
CA ARG A 17 30.02 26.01 -11.33
C ARG A 17 29.32 24.89 -10.57
N LYS A 18 29.12 25.06 -9.25
CA LYS A 18 28.32 24.15 -8.41
C LYS A 18 26.88 24.02 -8.90
N LYS A 19 26.26 25.12 -9.35
CA LYS A 19 24.93 25.12 -9.97
C LYS A 19 24.91 24.36 -11.30
N ARG A 20 25.95 24.50 -12.14
CA ARG A 20 26.14 23.74 -13.40
C ARG A 20 26.42 22.26 -13.15
N ASP A 21 27.23 21.92 -12.16
CA ASP A 21 27.54 20.55 -11.78
C ASP A 21 26.31 19.88 -11.15
N MET A 22 25.50 20.61 -10.37
CA MET A 22 24.20 20.15 -9.87
C MET A 22 23.15 20.02 -10.97
N THR A 23 23.09 20.90 -11.98
CA THR A 23 22.20 20.69 -13.13
C THR A 23 22.69 19.55 -14.02
N GLN A 24 23.98 19.38 -14.28
CA GLN A 24 24.49 18.24 -15.07
C GLN A 24 24.29 16.90 -14.36
N LYS A 25 24.47 16.84 -13.03
CA LYS A 25 24.22 15.62 -12.25
C LYS A 25 22.72 15.28 -12.16
N ASN A 26 21.83 16.27 -12.19
CA ASN A 26 20.37 16.08 -12.19
C ASN A 26 19.76 15.91 -13.59
N VAL A 27 20.47 16.23 -14.67
CA VAL A 27 19.98 16.07 -16.07
C VAL A 27 20.28 14.66 -16.61
N SER A 28 21.16 13.89 -15.95
CA SER A 28 21.66 12.59 -16.44
C SER A 28 20.77 11.36 -16.18
N LYS A 29 19.57 11.48 -15.58
CA LYS A 29 18.67 10.31 -15.45
C LYS A 29 17.22 10.65 -15.80
N LYS A 30 17.01 10.97 -17.08
CA LYS A 30 15.74 10.59 -17.73
C LYS A 30 15.83 9.08 -18.03
N ASP A 31 15.86 8.25 -16.99
CA ASP A 31 15.73 6.80 -17.18
C ASP A 31 14.41 6.57 -17.91
N LYS A 32 14.47 6.08 -19.14
CA LYS A 32 13.30 5.60 -19.88
C LYS A 32 12.74 4.44 -19.06
N LEU A 33 11.78 4.73 -18.18
CA LEU A 33 11.14 3.70 -17.39
C LEU A 33 10.31 2.83 -18.30
N THR A 34 10.66 1.56 -18.35
CA THR A 34 9.82 0.53 -18.96
C THR A 34 8.49 0.49 -18.18
N PRO A 35 7.35 0.20 -18.82
CA PRO A 35 6.08 0.00 -18.11
C PRO A 35 6.18 -1.01 -16.96
N LYS A 36 7.03 -2.04 -17.09
CA LYS A 36 7.33 -3.01 -16.03
C LYS A 36 8.04 -2.38 -14.84
N ASP A 37 9.04 -1.53 -15.08
CA ASP A 37 9.77 -0.83 -14.01
C ASP A 37 8.87 0.17 -13.30
N TYR A 38 8.00 0.83 -14.06
CA TYR A 38 7.00 1.75 -13.52
C TYR A 38 6.04 1.01 -12.56
N LEU A 39 5.45 -0.10 -13.02
CA LEU A 39 4.57 -0.93 -12.20
C LEU A 39 5.28 -1.46 -10.95
N ASN A 40 6.50 -1.96 -11.09
CA ASN A 40 7.30 -2.46 -9.96
C ASN A 40 7.58 -1.37 -8.92
N LYS A 41 7.85 -0.13 -9.36
CA LYS A 41 8.03 1.00 -8.44
C LYS A 41 6.74 1.36 -7.70
N VAL A 42 5.60 1.39 -8.38
CA VAL A 42 4.29 1.60 -7.72
C VAL A 42 4.04 0.47 -6.71
N LEU A 43 4.17 -0.78 -7.12
CA LEU A 43 3.96 -1.95 -6.24
C LEU A 43 4.88 -1.89 -5.01
N ALA A 44 6.15 -1.52 -5.18
CA ALA A 44 7.12 -1.42 -4.09
C ALA A 44 6.77 -0.29 -3.10
N GLY A 45 6.41 0.90 -3.60
CA GLY A 45 5.98 2.03 -2.75
C GLY A 45 4.66 1.75 -2.04
N THR A 46 3.73 1.06 -2.70
CA THR A 46 2.47 0.62 -2.08
C THR A 46 2.72 -0.41 -0.99
N ALA A 47 3.55 -1.41 -1.26
CA ALA A 47 3.95 -2.43 -0.28
C ALA A 47 4.52 -1.80 1.00
N THR A 48 5.47 -0.89 0.87
CA THR A 48 6.08 -0.20 2.03
C THR A 48 5.07 0.70 2.75
N GLY A 49 4.21 1.41 2.03
CA GLY A 49 3.21 2.30 2.62
C GLY A 49 2.17 1.54 3.44
N ILE A 50 1.72 0.40 2.93
CA ILE A 50 0.81 -0.48 3.65
C ILE A 50 1.47 -1.01 4.92
N VAL A 51 2.73 -1.41 4.86
CA VAL A 51 3.47 -1.87 6.03
C VAL A 51 3.56 -0.81 7.11
N VAL A 52 3.94 0.41 6.73
CA VAL A 52 4.09 1.50 7.70
C VAL A 52 2.75 1.80 8.39
N GLY A 53 1.63 1.78 7.66
CA GLY A 53 0.33 2.12 8.23
C GLY A 53 -0.42 0.98 8.92
N LEU A 54 -0.11 -0.29 8.61
CA LEU A 54 -0.86 -1.44 9.15
C LEU A 54 -0.13 -2.23 10.24
N ILE A 55 1.21 -2.32 10.20
CA ILE A 55 1.96 -3.14 11.16
C ILE A 55 1.70 -2.73 12.62
N PRO A 56 1.70 -1.43 12.98
CA PRO A 56 1.49 -1.04 14.37
C PRO A 56 0.18 -1.57 14.94
N ASN A 57 -0.92 -1.48 14.17
CA ASN A 57 -2.20 -2.03 14.58
C ASN A 57 -2.21 -3.57 14.60
N ALA A 58 -1.58 -4.22 13.62
CA ALA A 58 -1.54 -5.67 13.54
C ALA A 58 -0.84 -6.31 14.77
N ILE A 59 0.26 -5.71 15.23
CA ILE A 59 1.03 -6.20 16.38
C ILE A 59 0.42 -5.71 17.70
N LEU A 60 0.31 -4.40 17.87
CA LEU A 60 -0.04 -3.81 19.16
C LEU A 60 -1.55 -3.78 19.39
N GLY A 61 -2.35 -3.68 18.34
CA GLY A 61 -3.80 -3.59 18.45
C GLY A 61 -4.42 -4.83 19.07
N SER A 62 -3.91 -6.02 18.73
CA SER A 62 -4.38 -7.29 19.33
C SER A 62 -4.02 -7.38 20.82
N ILE A 63 -2.80 -6.97 21.19
CA ILE A 63 -2.32 -6.93 22.57
C ILE A 63 -3.15 -5.95 23.41
N PHE A 64 -3.30 -4.71 22.94
CA PHE A 64 -4.06 -3.69 23.65
C PHE A 64 -5.53 -4.07 23.80
N LYS A 65 -6.15 -4.62 22.73
CA LYS A 65 -7.53 -5.10 22.79
C LYS A 65 -7.72 -6.19 23.86
N GLY A 66 -6.78 -7.11 24.02
CA GLY A 66 -6.82 -8.14 25.07
C GLY A 66 -6.66 -7.58 26.49
N LEU A 67 -5.99 -6.43 26.65
CA LEU A 67 -5.69 -5.82 27.94
C LEU A 67 -6.70 -4.73 28.38
N ILE A 68 -7.71 -4.41 27.57
CA ILE A 68 -8.74 -3.41 27.91
C ILE A 68 -9.44 -3.73 29.25
N GLY A 69 -9.67 -5.01 29.55
CA GLY A 69 -10.28 -5.43 30.81
C GLY A 69 -9.44 -5.16 32.06
N VAL A 70 -8.12 -4.93 31.91
CA VAL A 70 -7.20 -4.64 33.02
C VAL A 70 -7.20 -3.15 33.36
N SER A 71 -7.25 -2.27 32.34
CA SER A 71 -7.28 -0.83 32.55
C SER A 71 -7.88 -0.09 31.35
N PRO A 72 -8.70 0.97 31.58
CA PRO A 72 -9.25 1.82 30.51
C PRO A 72 -8.20 2.47 29.61
N ILE A 73 -6.95 2.61 30.08
CA ILE A 73 -5.88 3.24 29.29
C ILE A 73 -5.55 2.46 28.01
N PHE A 74 -5.71 1.13 28.04
CA PHE A 74 -5.46 0.28 26.87
C PHE A 74 -6.48 0.51 25.75
N ALA A 75 -7.69 1.02 26.06
CA ALA A 75 -8.64 1.42 25.04
C ALA A 75 -8.13 2.63 24.23
N THR A 76 -7.49 3.60 24.90
CA THR A 76 -6.86 4.75 24.23
C THR A 76 -5.70 4.30 23.35
N PHE A 77 -4.86 3.38 23.82
CA PHE A 77 -3.75 2.84 23.02
C PHE A 77 -4.24 2.03 21.81
N TYR A 78 -5.27 1.21 21.99
CA TYR A 78 -5.91 0.49 20.90
C TYR A 78 -6.46 1.45 19.84
N ASN A 79 -7.19 2.48 20.26
CA ASN A 79 -7.73 3.48 19.34
C ASN A 79 -6.63 4.24 18.59
N ALA A 80 -5.53 4.60 19.26
CA ALA A 80 -4.41 5.30 18.64
C ALA A 80 -3.78 4.49 17.49
N VAL A 81 -3.50 3.19 17.71
CA VAL A 81 -2.94 2.34 16.66
C VAL A 81 -3.97 1.99 15.58
N ASN A 82 -5.25 1.86 15.95
CA ASN A 82 -6.32 1.56 14.99
C ASN A 82 -6.59 2.72 14.00
N ILE A 83 -6.55 3.96 14.49
CA ILE A 83 -6.74 5.18 13.68
C ILE A 83 -5.62 5.37 12.65
N MET A 84 -4.41 4.87 12.92
CA MET A 84 -3.29 4.95 12.00
C MET A 84 -3.57 4.30 10.64
N GLN A 85 -4.52 3.37 10.57
CA GLN A 85 -4.88 2.72 9.31
C GLN A 85 -5.57 3.69 8.33
N PHE A 86 -6.25 4.74 8.81
CA PHE A 86 -6.94 5.71 7.95
C PHE A 86 -5.98 6.57 7.11
N ILE A 87 -4.71 6.69 7.53
CA ILE A 87 -3.68 7.42 6.78
C ILE A 87 -2.89 6.54 5.80
N VAL A 88 -3.16 5.24 5.73
CA VAL A 88 -2.50 4.30 4.79
C VAL A 88 -2.49 4.82 3.35
N PRO A 89 -3.59 5.37 2.78
CA PRO A 89 -3.56 5.93 1.43
C PRO A 89 -2.52 7.04 1.25
N VAL A 90 -2.39 7.94 2.23
CA VAL A 90 -1.40 9.01 2.20
C VAL A 90 0.00 8.43 2.23
N LEU A 91 0.27 7.48 3.14
CA LEU A 91 1.56 6.82 3.27
C LEU A 91 1.96 6.11 1.97
N VAL A 92 1.03 5.39 1.35
CA VAL A 92 1.24 4.76 0.05
C VAL A 92 1.58 5.79 -1.02
N GLY A 93 0.79 6.86 -1.16
CA GLY A 93 1.06 7.87 -2.18
C GLY A 93 2.42 8.56 -2.00
N VAL A 94 2.79 8.89 -0.77
CA VAL A 94 4.10 9.49 -0.45
C VAL A 94 5.23 8.54 -0.80
N LEU A 95 5.18 7.29 -0.35
CA LEU A 95 6.26 6.32 -0.58
C LEU A 95 6.35 5.89 -2.06
N VAL A 96 5.23 5.82 -2.77
CA VAL A 96 5.24 5.68 -4.23
C VAL A 96 5.95 6.87 -4.87
N GLY A 97 5.62 8.11 -4.49
CA GLY A 97 6.32 9.30 -4.97
C GLY A 97 7.83 9.26 -4.75
N LEU A 98 8.27 8.85 -3.57
CA LEU A 98 9.69 8.70 -3.24
C LEU A 98 10.37 7.60 -4.08
N GLN A 99 9.68 6.50 -4.40
CA GLN A 99 10.21 5.45 -5.28
C GLN A 99 10.49 5.94 -6.71
N PHE A 100 9.80 7.01 -7.12
CA PHE A 100 10.02 7.72 -8.37
C PHE A 100 10.98 8.90 -8.25
N GLU A 101 11.68 9.03 -7.12
CA GLU A 101 12.64 10.11 -6.84
C GLU A 101 12.01 11.50 -6.92
N LEU A 102 10.70 11.60 -6.66
CA LEU A 102 10.03 12.88 -6.52
C LEU A 102 10.51 13.58 -5.25
N ASN A 103 10.54 14.91 -5.27
CA ASN A 103 10.90 15.67 -4.08
C ASN A 103 9.82 15.52 -2.98
N ALA A 104 10.13 15.95 -1.75
CA ALA A 104 9.21 15.80 -0.62
C ALA A 104 7.84 16.44 -0.87
N MET A 105 7.81 17.64 -1.44
CA MET A 105 6.57 18.35 -1.77
C MET A 105 5.72 17.59 -2.79
N GLN A 106 6.33 17.12 -3.88
CA GLN A 106 5.68 16.33 -4.91
C GLN A 106 5.13 15.02 -4.34
N SER A 107 5.90 14.33 -3.48
CA SER A 107 5.48 13.08 -2.86
C SER A 107 4.29 13.28 -1.91
N VAL A 108 4.27 14.37 -1.14
CA VAL A 108 3.11 14.73 -0.29
C VAL A 108 1.88 15.04 -1.14
N ILE A 109 2.04 15.70 -2.29
CA ILE A 109 0.94 15.96 -3.23
C ILE A 109 0.37 14.63 -3.80
N VAL A 110 1.22 13.67 -4.14
CA VAL A 110 0.76 12.31 -4.51
C VAL A 110 -0.02 11.69 -3.37
N GLY A 111 0.48 11.77 -2.12
CA GLY A 111 -0.22 11.30 -0.93
C GLY A 111 -1.62 11.90 -0.78
N ALA A 112 -1.76 13.22 -0.99
CA ALA A 112 -3.04 13.91 -0.94
C ALA A 112 -4.00 13.45 -2.05
N ALA A 113 -3.50 13.32 -3.28
CA ALA A 113 -4.30 12.82 -4.42
C ALA A 113 -4.83 11.41 -4.16
N VAL A 114 -3.94 10.53 -3.67
CA VAL A 114 -4.26 9.14 -3.37
C VAL A 114 -5.28 9.04 -2.24
N PHE A 115 -5.16 9.87 -1.20
CA PHE A 115 -6.15 9.93 -0.14
C PHE A 115 -7.54 10.34 -0.66
N LEU A 116 -7.62 11.38 -1.49
CA LEU A 116 -8.87 11.81 -2.12
C LEU A 116 -9.51 10.72 -2.98
N GLY A 117 -8.71 10.00 -3.77
CA GLY A 117 -9.18 8.92 -4.63
C GLY A 117 -9.41 7.59 -3.91
N SER A 118 -8.91 7.40 -2.69
CA SER A 118 -8.89 6.08 -2.04
C SER A 118 -10.26 5.52 -1.64
N GLY A 119 -11.25 6.39 -1.42
CA GLY A 119 -12.50 6.00 -0.77
C GLY A 119 -12.37 5.71 0.73
N ALA A 120 -11.28 6.13 1.37
CA ALA A 120 -11.04 5.98 2.81
C ALA A 120 -11.84 6.98 3.67
N PHE A 121 -12.68 7.82 3.06
CA PHE A 121 -13.59 8.70 3.78
C PHE A 121 -14.97 8.73 3.10
N LYS A 122 -15.99 9.06 3.88
CA LYS A 122 -17.35 9.32 3.41
C LYS A 122 -17.79 10.69 3.94
N VAL A 123 -18.40 11.46 3.07
CA VAL A 123 -19.04 12.72 3.43
C VAL A 123 -20.48 12.39 3.81
N THR A 124 -20.85 12.64 5.07
CA THR A 124 -22.21 12.49 5.58
C THR A 124 -22.72 13.85 6.04
N GLU A 125 -24.03 13.96 6.30
CA GLU A 125 -24.64 15.20 6.80
C GLU A 125 -24.03 15.65 8.15
N ALA A 126 -23.53 14.70 8.94
CA ALA A 126 -22.85 14.95 10.22
C ALA A 126 -21.36 15.29 10.09
N GLY A 127 -20.79 15.27 8.87
CA GLY A 127 -19.39 15.61 8.60
C GLY A 127 -18.63 14.53 7.82
N VAL A 128 -17.29 14.59 7.87
CA VAL A 128 -16.42 13.63 7.18
C VAL A 128 -16.08 12.47 8.11
N GLN A 129 -16.48 11.26 7.73
CA GLN A 129 -16.17 10.03 8.47
C GLN A 129 -15.08 9.25 7.74
N MET A 130 -14.05 8.82 8.48
CA MET A 130 -13.02 7.93 7.95
C MET A 130 -13.51 6.49 7.91
N VAL A 131 -13.37 5.82 6.78
CA VAL A 131 -13.89 4.48 6.52
C VAL A 131 -12.78 3.57 6.00
N GLY A 132 -12.04 3.00 6.94
CA GLY A 132 -10.97 2.02 6.69
C GLY A 132 -9.82 2.56 5.85
N ILE A 133 -9.12 1.64 5.19
CA ILE A 133 -7.89 1.93 4.42
C ILE A 133 -8.15 2.38 2.97
N GLY A 134 -9.41 2.40 2.52
CA GLY A 134 -9.77 2.60 1.11
C GLY A 134 -9.59 1.35 0.23
N ASP A 135 -9.85 1.50 -1.08
CA ASP A 135 -9.65 0.46 -2.08
C ASP A 135 -8.19 0.49 -2.59
N LEU A 136 -7.43 -0.57 -2.29
CA LEU A 136 -6.01 -0.66 -2.64
C LEU A 136 -5.75 -0.63 -4.15
N ILE A 137 -6.66 -1.18 -4.97
CA ILE A 137 -6.51 -1.15 -6.43
C ILE A 137 -6.63 0.30 -6.89
N ASN A 138 -7.64 1.04 -6.40
CA ASN A 138 -7.82 2.43 -6.78
C ASN A 138 -6.66 3.31 -6.26
N ILE A 139 -6.18 3.07 -5.04
CA ILE A 139 -4.99 3.71 -4.47
C ILE A 139 -3.78 3.56 -5.40
N MET A 140 -3.53 2.34 -5.90
CA MET A 140 -2.44 2.08 -6.84
C MET A 140 -2.63 2.81 -8.18
N LEU A 141 -3.84 2.79 -8.73
CA LEU A 141 -4.14 3.49 -10.00
C LEU A 141 -3.99 5.01 -9.86
N VAL A 142 -4.54 5.60 -8.81
CA VAL A 142 -4.46 7.05 -8.55
C VAL A 142 -3.01 7.46 -8.28
N SER A 143 -2.24 6.66 -7.54
CA SER A 143 -0.82 6.94 -7.31
C SER A 143 -0.01 6.92 -8.61
N CYS A 144 -0.29 5.95 -9.50
CA CYS A 144 0.29 5.87 -10.83
C CYS A 144 -0.03 7.11 -11.66
N ILE A 145 -1.30 7.53 -11.73
CA ILE A 145 -1.72 8.71 -12.48
C ILE A 145 -1.10 9.99 -11.89
N ALA A 146 -1.07 10.14 -10.56
CA ALA A 146 -0.52 11.32 -9.90
C ALA A 146 0.98 11.47 -10.17
N VAL A 147 1.76 10.39 -10.04
CA VAL A 147 3.19 10.40 -10.39
C VAL A 147 3.38 10.72 -11.87
N PHE A 148 2.57 10.14 -12.76
CA PHE A 148 2.64 10.41 -14.19
C PHE A 148 2.41 11.90 -14.50
N VAL A 149 1.36 12.51 -13.92
CA VAL A 149 1.04 13.93 -14.10
C VAL A 149 2.16 14.83 -13.58
N ILE A 150 2.69 14.57 -12.39
CA ILE A 150 3.79 15.36 -11.81
C ILE A 150 5.04 15.31 -12.70
N ARG A 151 5.37 14.14 -13.24
CA ARG A 151 6.51 13.97 -14.14
C ARG A 151 6.30 14.62 -15.51
N LEU A 152 5.06 14.63 -16.01
CA LEU A 152 4.70 15.28 -17.27
C LEU A 152 4.81 16.80 -17.15
N ILE A 153 4.39 17.36 -16.02
CA ILE A 153 4.56 18.77 -15.68
C ILE A 153 6.06 19.10 -15.54
N GLY A 154 6.81 18.29 -14.81
CA GLY A 154 8.24 18.48 -14.59
C GLY A 154 8.56 19.87 -14.05
N ASN A 155 9.51 20.57 -14.69
CA ASN A 155 9.93 21.93 -14.30
C ASN A 155 9.16 23.05 -15.04
N LYS A 156 8.11 22.74 -15.79
CA LYS A 156 7.42 23.71 -16.66
C LYS A 156 6.76 24.86 -15.89
N LEU A 157 6.40 24.65 -14.62
CA LEU A 157 5.67 25.61 -13.80
C LEU A 157 6.59 26.59 -13.03
N GLY A 158 7.92 26.38 -13.03
CA GLY A 158 8.86 27.28 -12.34
C GLY A 158 8.48 27.53 -10.87
N SER A 159 8.38 28.80 -10.47
CA SER A 159 7.97 29.21 -9.11
C SER A 159 6.49 28.92 -8.81
N LEU A 160 5.64 28.82 -9.83
CA LEU A 160 4.21 28.52 -9.66
C LEU A 160 3.95 27.06 -9.28
N THR A 161 4.98 26.19 -9.31
CA THR A 161 4.88 24.78 -8.92
C THR A 161 4.27 24.61 -7.53
N ILE A 162 4.61 25.49 -6.57
CA ILE A 162 4.10 25.41 -5.19
C ILE A 162 2.58 25.56 -5.15
N LEU A 163 2.01 26.36 -6.07
CA LEU A 163 0.60 26.73 -6.04
C LEU A 163 -0.24 25.87 -7.00
N LEU A 164 0.25 25.65 -8.23
CA LEU A 164 -0.47 24.93 -9.28
C LEU A 164 -0.36 23.41 -9.13
N LEU A 165 0.73 22.88 -8.60
CA LEU A 165 0.93 21.43 -8.54
C LEU A 165 -0.07 20.74 -7.58
N PRO A 166 -0.35 21.26 -6.37
CA PRO A 166 -1.41 20.70 -5.52
C PRO A 166 -2.80 20.75 -6.18
N ILE A 167 -3.09 21.78 -6.99
CA ILE A 167 -4.38 21.92 -7.68
C ILE A 167 -4.51 20.87 -8.78
N ILE A 168 -3.50 20.75 -9.64
CA ILE A 168 -3.55 19.85 -10.82
C ILE A 168 -3.32 18.40 -10.40
N ALA A 169 -2.20 18.13 -9.72
CA ALA A 169 -1.78 16.77 -9.39
C ALA A 169 -2.36 16.25 -8.07
N GLY A 170 -2.72 17.13 -7.13
CA GLY A 170 -3.39 16.77 -5.88
C GLY A 170 -4.89 16.63 -6.07
N ALA A 171 -5.58 17.77 -6.17
CA ALA A 171 -7.03 17.82 -6.29
C ALA A 171 -7.52 17.25 -7.63
N GLY A 172 -6.93 17.66 -8.76
CA GLY A 172 -7.36 17.22 -10.09
C GLY A 172 -7.28 15.70 -10.25
N VAL A 173 -6.13 15.09 -9.93
CA VAL A 173 -5.98 13.63 -9.97
C VAL A 173 -6.81 12.92 -8.90
N GLY A 174 -6.93 13.51 -7.70
CA GLY A 174 -7.79 12.98 -6.64
C GLY A 174 -9.26 12.88 -7.07
N ILE A 175 -9.78 13.91 -7.76
CA ILE A 175 -11.14 13.91 -8.32
C ILE A 175 -11.30 12.83 -9.39
N ILE A 176 -10.32 12.68 -10.30
CA ILE A 176 -10.33 11.57 -11.27
C ILE A 176 -10.40 10.23 -10.54
N GLY A 177 -9.61 10.07 -9.47
CA GLY A 177 -9.65 8.87 -8.62
C GLY A 177 -11.00 8.60 -7.99
N MET A 178 -11.72 9.64 -7.58
CA MET A 178 -13.08 9.54 -7.04
C MET A 178 -14.08 9.03 -8.09
N PHE A 179 -13.96 9.48 -9.33
CA PHE A 179 -14.78 8.97 -10.44
C PHE A 179 -14.39 7.55 -10.86
N MET A 180 -13.12 7.16 -10.72
CA MET A 180 -12.67 5.78 -11.00
C MET A 180 -13.11 4.79 -9.92
N LEU A 181 -13.24 5.24 -8.66
CA LEU A 181 -13.54 4.40 -7.50
C LEU A 181 -14.75 3.46 -7.68
N PRO A 182 -15.95 3.90 -8.14
CA PRO A 182 -17.09 3.01 -8.30
C PRO A 182 -16.83 1.88 -9.31
N TYR A 183 -16.10 2.16 -10.39
CA TYR A 183 -15.76 1.15 -11.40
C TYR A 183 -14.75 0.14 -10.88
N VAL A 184 -13.72 0.62 -10.18
CA VAL A 184 -12.70 -0.26 -9.58
C VAL A 184 -13.31 -1.13 -8.47
N ARG A 185 -14.24 -0.57 -7.69
CA ARG A 185 -14.92 -1.28 -6.61
C ARG A 185 -15.72 -2.48 -7.12
N GLN A 186 -16.19 -2.48 -8.37
CA GLN A 186 -16.86 -3.65 -8.96
C GLN A 186 -15.94 -4.88 -9.00
N ILE A 187 -14.64 -4.70 -9.24
CA ILE A 187 -13.67 -5.80 -9.22
C ILE A 187 -13.62 -6.42 -7.82
N THR A 188 -13.55 -5.58 -6.79
CA THR A 188 -13.53 -6.02 -5.39
C THR A 188 -14.83 -6.75 -5.02
N ILE A 189 -15.98 -6.27 -5.52
CA ILE A 189 -17.30 -6.89 -5.30
C ILE A 189 -17.37 -8.27 -5.97
N VAL A 190 -16.99 -8.39 -7.25
CA VAL A 190 -17.03 -9.67 -7.99
C VAL A 190 -16.18 -10.74 -7.31
N ILE A 191 -15.00 -10.37 -6.82
CA ILE A 191 -14.14 -11.29 -6.07
C ILE A 191 -14.79 -11.67 -4.73
N GLY A 192 -15.44 -10.72 -4.06
CA GLY A 192 -16.26 -10.97 -2.88
C GLY A 192 -17.39 -11.96 -3.15
N ASP A 193 -18.18 -11.75 -4.19
CA ASP A 193 -19.29 -12.63 -4.57
C ASP A 193 -18.79 -14.06 -4.88
N LEU A 194 -17.63 -14.17 -5.53
CA LEU A 194 -16.98 -15.47 -5.76
C LEU A 194 -16.61 -16.18 -4.44
N MET A 195 -16.11 -15.44 -3.44
CA MET A 195 -15.88 -16.00 -2.10
C MET A 195 -17.20 -16.37 -1.40
N ASN A 196 -18.24 -15.55 -1.55
CA ASN A 196 -19.54 -15.83 -0.96
C ASN A 196 -20.14 -17.13 -1.54
N ASN A 197 -19.98 -17.37 -2.84
CA ASN A 197 -20.38 -18.62 -3.48
C ASN A 197 -19.60 -19.83 -2.95
N PHE A 198 -18.36 -19.67 -2.47
CA PHE A 198 -17.65 -20.77 -1.82
C PHE A 198 -18.24 -21.12 -0.46
N THR A 199 -18.88 -20.18 0.23
CA THR A 199 -19.51 -20.44 1.53
C THR A 199 -20.75 -21.33 1.44
N THR A 200 -21.37 -21.43 0.26
CA THR A 200 -22.54 -22.30 0.03
C THR A 200 -22.18 -23.73 -0.34
N LEU A 201 -20.88 -24.03 -0.50
CA LEU A 201 -20.39 -25.38 -0.82
C LEU A 201 -20.34 -26.27 0.43
N GLN A 202 -20.10 -27.57 0.23
CA GLN A 202 -19.88 -28.50 1.34
C GLN A 202 -18.72 -28.04 2.24
N PRO A 203 -18.80 -28.21 3.58
CA PRO A 203 -17.86 -27.61 4.53
C PRO A 203 -16.37 -27.87 4.24
N LEU A 204 -16.01 -29.10 3.85
CA LEU A 204 -14.64 -29.43 3.48
C LEU A 204 -14.15 -28.64 2.25
N LEU A 205 -14.97 -28.58 1.20
CA LEU A 205 -14.63 -27.88 -0.04
C LEU A 205 -14.60 -26.36 0.18
N MET A 206 -15.55 -25.84 0.95
CA MET A 206 -15.57 -24.45 1.39
C MET A 206 -14.26 -24.07 2.08
N CYS A 207 -13.83 -24.85 3.08
CA CYS A 207 -12.60 -24.56 3.83
C CYS A 207 -11.35 -24.54 2.94
N ILE A 208 -11.23 -25.50 2.01
CA ILE A 208 -10.09 -25.56 1.07
C ILE A 208 -10.08 -24.33 0.16
N LEU A 209 -11.21 -24.02 -0.48
CA LEU A 209 -11.27 -22.93 -1.46
C LEU A 209 -11.10 -21.56 -0.81
N ILE A 210 -11.71 -21.32 0.35
CA ILE A 210 -11.54 -20.07 1.10
C ILE A 210 -10.10 -19.93 1.59
N SER A 211 -9.53 -21.00 2.17
CA SER A 211 -8.13 -21.00 2.64
C SER A 211 -7.16 -20.62 1.51
N VAL A 212 -7.20 -21.34 0.38
CA VAL A 212 -6.35 -21.07 -0.78
C VAL A 212 -6.56 -19.65 -1.32
N SER A 213 -7.81 -19.21 -1.42
CA SER A 213 -8.13 -17.89 -1.95
C SER A 213 -7.59 -16.79 -1.07
N PHE A 214 -7.79 -16.86 0.25
CA PHE A 214 -7.23 -15.88 1.19
C PHE A 214 -5.68 -15.94 1.27
N SER A 215 -5.08 -17.12 1.07
CA SER A 215 -3.61 -17.26 0.94
C SER A 215 -3.06 -16.49 -0.26
N ILE A 216 -3.74 -16.51 -1.42
CA ILE A 216 -3.30 -15.74 -2.60
C ILE A 216 -3.63 -14.27 -2.43
N LEU A 217 -4.84 -13.97 -1.95
CA LEU A 217 -5.34 -12.60 -1.88
C LEU A 217 -4.47 -11.73 -0.95
N ILE A 218 -3.92 -12.27 0.14
CA ILE A 218 -3.13 -11.48 1.11
C ILE A 218 -1.83 -10.92 0.52
N ILE A 219 -1.24 -11.61 -0.46
CA ILE A 219 -0.03 -11.19 -1.18
C ILE A 219 -0.34 -10.49 -2.51
N SER A 220 -1.61 -10.44 -2.90
CA SER A 220 -2.07 -9.79 -4.12
C SER A 220 -2.30 -8.28 -3.92
N PRO A 221 -2.35 -7.49 -5.02
CA PRO A 221 -2.73 -6.08 -5.00
C PRO A 221 -4.22 -5.83 -4.71
N ILE A 222 -4.89 -6.77 -4.01
CA ILE A 222 -6.31 -6.69 -3.65
C ILE A 222 -6.43 -6.47 -2.14
N SER A 223 -7.48 -5.76 -1.71
CA SER A 223 -7.78 -5.54 -0.30
C SER A 223 -8.54 -6.72 0.29
N THR A 224 -7.81 -7.64 0.94
CA THR A 224 -8.39 -8.79 1.65
C THR A 224 -9.34 -8.39 2.78
N VAL A 225 -9.03 -7.28 3.45
CA VAL A 225 -9.86 -6.69 4.49
C VAL A 225 -11.19 -6.19 3.90
N ALA A 226 -11.16 -5.54 2.74
CA ALA A 226 -12.38 -5.09 2.08
C ALA A 226 -13.26 -6.26 1.64
N ILE A 227 -12.66 -7.34 1.13
CA ILE A 227 -13.37 -8.56 0.77
C ILE A 227 -14.02 -9.19 2.01
N GLY A 228 -13.26 -9.39 3.09
CA GLY A 228 -13.78 -9.99 4.33
C GLY A 228 -14.96 -9.23 4.95
N ILE A 229 -14.93 -7.89 4.88
CA ILE A 229 -16.06 -7.05 5.32
C ILE A 229 -17.24 -7.15 4.36
N ALA A 230 -17.00 -7.17 3.04
CA ALA A 230 -18.05 -7.21 2.03
C ALA A 230 -18.89 -8.49 2.08
N ILE A 231 -18.23 -9.63 2.32
CA ILE A 231 -18.89 -10.94 2.38
C ILE A 231 -19.34 -11.32 3.79
N GLY A 232 -18.84 -10.62 4.82
CA GLY A 232 -19.21 -10.87 6.22
C GLY A 232 -18.96 -12.32 6.66
N ILE A 233 -17.85 -12.96 6.25
CA ILE A 233 -17.62 -14.37 6.62
C ILE A 233 -17.57 -14.48 8.14
N THR A 234 -18.37 -15.39 8.67
CA THR A 234 -18.39 -15.75 10.10
C THR A 234 -18.23 -17.26 10.28
N GLY A 235 -18.00 -17.70 11.51
CA GLY A 235 -17.88 -19.12 11.86
C GLY A 235 -16.74 -19.83 11.12
N LEU A 236 -17.04 -21.03 10.61
CA LEU A 236 -16.07 -21.91 9.95
C LEU A 236 -15.34 -21.23 8.78
N GLY A 237 -16.04 -20.45 7.96
CA GLY A 237 -15.41 -19.76 6.82
C GLY A 237 -14.40 -18.70 7.26
N ALA A 238 -14.65 -17.99 8.37
CA ALA A 238 -13.71 -17.01 8.92
C ALA A 238 -12.46 -17.70 9.47
N GLY A 239 -12.64 -18.86 10.12
CA GLY A 239 -11.53 -19.72 10.56
C GLY A 239 -10.68 -20.23 9.40
N ALA A 240 -11.32 -20.74 8.34
CA ALA A 240 -10.64 -21.17 7.12
C ALA A 240 -9.84 -20.03 6.46
N ALA A 241 -10.39 -18.82 6.40
CA ALA A 241 -9.68 -17.65 5.90
C ALA A 241 -8.46 -17.30 6.76
N ALA A 242 -8.57 -17.31 8.09
CA ALA A 242 -7.46 -17.03 9.00
C ALA A 242 -6.35 -18.08 8.89
N ILE A 243 -6.72 -19.36 8.78
CA ILE A 243 -5.78 -20.47 8.57
C ILE A 243 -5.08 -20.33 7.22
N GLY A 244 -5.80 -19.96 6.16
CA GLY A 244 -5.23 -19.70 4.84
C GLY A 244 -4.21 -18.56 4.83
N VAL A 245 -4.51 -17.45 5.51
CA VAL A 245 -3.55 -16.34 5.67
C VAL A 245 -2.31 -16.81 6.43
N THR A 246 -2.48 -17.57 7.51
CA THR A 246 -1.36 -18.12 8.31
C THR A 246 -0.51 -19.11 7.50
N ALA A 247 -1.14 -19.94 6.68
CA ALA A 247 -0.47 -20.87 5.78
C ALA A 247 0.41 -20.14 4.75
N CYS A 248 -0.09 -19.03 4.21
CA CYS A 248 0.70 -18.16 3.34
C CYS A 248 1.89 -17.54 4.09
N THR A 249 1.67 -17.01 5.30
CA THR A 249 2.74 -16.46 6.15
C THR A 249 3.84 -17.49 6.38
N ALA A 250 3.50 -18.73 6.72
CA ALA A 250 4.47 -19.79 6.97
C ALA A 250 5.38 -20.05 5.77
N VAL A 251 4.79 -20.20 4.57
CA VAL A 251 5.54 -20.41 3.32
C VAL A 251 6.44 -19.21 3.02
N LEU A 252 5.92 -17.99 3.15
CA LEU A 252 6.69 -16.78 2.90
C LEU A 252 7.83 -16.59 3.90
N VAL A 253 7.63 -16.89 5.18
CA VAL A 253 8.66 -16.79 6.21
C VAL A 253 9.79 -17.78 5.91
N VAL A 254 9.46 -19.04 5.62
CA VAL A 254 10.46 -20.06 5.27
C VAL A 254 11.23 -19.68 4.01
N GLY A 255 10.54 -19.21 2.96
CA GLY A 255 11.18 -18.73 1.73
C GLY A 255 12.05 -17.49 1.96
N SER A 256 11.54 -16.54 2.76
CA SER A 256 12.22 -15.27 3.06
C SER A 256 13.51 -15.47 3.85
N ARG A 257 13.58 -16.47 4.75
CA ARG A 257 14.80 -16.76 5.54
C ARG A 257 16.04 -17.02 4.69
N ARG A 258 15.89 -17.53 3.47
CA ARG A 258 17.03 -17.86 2.57
C ARG A 258 17.44 -16.70 1.67
N VAL A 259 16.55 -15.72 1.46
CA VAL A 259 16.71 -14.71 0.40
C VAL A 259 16.75 -13.28 0.94
N ASN A 260 16.07 -13.01 2.07
CA ASN A 260 15.97 -11.67 2.65
C ASN A 260 16.65 -11.60 4.01
N GLN A 261 16.94 -10.36 4.43
CA GLN A 261 17.44 -10.06 5.77
C GLN A 261 16.45 -10.52 6.85
N SER A 262 16.98 -10.80 8.05
CA SER A 262 16.20 -11.22 9.21
C SER A 262 15.06 -10.25 9.55
N GLY A 263 15.31 -8.94 9.41
CA GLY A 263 14.30 -7.90 9.64
C GLY A 263 13.08 -8.03 8.72
N VAL A 264 13.27 -8.23 7.42
CA VAL A 264 12.17 -8.40 6.45
C VAL A 264 11.38 -9.67 6.77
N THR A 265 12.08 -10.75 7.11
CA THR A 265 11.44 -12.02 7.50
C THR A 265 10.59 -11.86 8.75
N LEU A 266 11.10 -11.14 9.76
CA LEU A 266 10.35 -10.84 10.98
C LEU A 266 9.14 -9.95 10.70
N SER A 267 9.27 -8.94 9.85
CA SER A 267 8.13 -8.12 9.45
C SER A 267 7.04 -8.97 8.79
N VAL A 268 7.40 -9.87 7.87
CA VAL A 268 6.42 -10.77 7.20
C VAL A 268 5.71 -11.66 8.22
N LEU A 269 6.46 -12.22 9.18
CA LEU A 269 5.89 -13.02 10.27
C LEU A 269 4.88 -12.21 11.10
N LEU A 270 5.17 -10.92 11.33
CA LEU A 270 4.33 -9.99 12.09
C LEU A 270 3.19 -9.36 11.27
N GLY A 271 2.92 -9.84 10.05
CA GLY A 271 1.78 -9.40 9.23
C GLY A 271 2.13 -8.54 8.02
N ALA A 272 3.42 -8.30 7.73
CA ALA A 272 3.88 -7.52 6.58
C ALA A 272 3.87 -8.27 5.24
N MET A 273 3.00 -9.27 5.06
CA MET A 273 2.97 -10.12 3.85
C MET A 273 2.80 -9.33 2.55
N LYS A 274 2.09 -8.19 2.61
CA LYS A 274 1.92 -7.28 1.46
C LYS A 274 3.24 -6.71 0.93
N MET A 275 4.35 -6.79 1.68
CA MET A 275 5.70 -6.47 1.18
C MET A 275 6.15 -7.37 0.04
N MET A 276 5.62 -8.59 -0.04
CA MET A 276 5.98 -9.57 -1.05
C MET A 276 5.15 -9.43 -2.33
N MET A 277 4.24 -8.45 -2.39
CA MET A 277 3.40 -8.19 -3.56
C MET A 277 4.22 -7.93 -4.86
N PRO A 278 5.29 -7.12 -4.87
CA PRO A 278 6.14 -6.98 -6.05
C PRO A 278 6.81 -8.31 -6.47
N ASN A 279 7.16 -9.15 -5.49
CA ASN A 279 7.80 -10.44 -5.74
C ASN A 279 6.84 -11.43 -6.39
N LEU A 280 5.57 -11.43 -5.98
CA LEU A 280 4.54 -12.26 -6.61
C LEU A 280 4.33 -11.88 -8.09
N VAL A 281 4.25 -10.58 -8.38
CA VAL A 281 4.07 -10.09 -9.76
C VAL A 281 5.30 -10.40 -10.62
N LYS A 282 6.51 -10.29 -10.05
CA LYS A 282 7.76 -10.60 -10.76
C LYS A 282 7.98 -12.10 -10.94
N TYR A 283 7.60 -12.91 -9.95
CA TYR A 283 7.80 -14.36 -9.91
C TYR A 283 6.51 -15.08 -9.47
N PRO A 284 5.55 -15.28 -10.40
CA PRO A 284 4.26 -15.92 -10.08
C PRO A 284 4.38 -17.34 -9.53
N ILE A 285 5.51 -18.01 -9.78
CA ILE A 285 5.80 -19.36 -9.27
C ILE A 285 5.77 -19.46 -7.74
N ILE A 286 5.91 -18.33 -7.02
CA ILE A 286 5.75 -18.28 -5.55
C ILE A 286 4.33 -18.70 -5.12
N ALA A 287 3.33 -18.56 -5.99
CA ALA A 287 1.96 -18.98 -5.68
C ALA A 287 1.80 -20.50 -5.53
N VAL A 288 2.63 -21.30 -6.21
CA VAL A 288 2.51 -22.77 -6.20
C VAL A 288 2.66 -23.37 -4.79
N PRO A 289 3.75 -23.11 -4.04
CA PRO A 289 3.87 -23.61 -2.67
C PRO A 289 2.83 -23.02 -1.72
N ILE A 290 2.34 -21.80 -1.98
CA ILE A 290 1.30 -21.15 -1.17
C ILE A 290 -0.05 -21.86 -1.37
N ILE A 291 -0.41 -22.18 -2.61
CA ILE A 291 -1.64 -22.94 -2.94
C ILE A 291 -1.56 -24.33 -2.33
N ALA A 292 -0.46 -25.04 -2.52
CA ALA A 292 -0.27 -26.37 -1.95
C ALA A 292 -0.43 -26.36 -0.42
N ASN A 293 0.19 -25.40 0.26
CA ASN A 293 0.05 -25.27 1.71
C ASN A 293 -1.36 -24.81 2.13
N GLY A 294 -2.01 -23.95 1.33
CA GLY A 294 -3.38 -23.49 1.56
C GLY A 294 -4.40 -24.64 1.47
N ILE A 295 -4.22 -25.59 0.55
CA ILE A 295 -5.06 -26.79 0.43
C ILE A 295 -4.91 -27.65 1.69
N LEU A 296 -3.68 -27.98 2.08
CA LEU A 296 -3.41 -28.78 3.28
C LEU A 296 -3.97 -28.12 4.54
N SER A 297 -3.81 -26.80 4.64
CA SER A 297 -4.30 -26.03 5.78
C SER A 297 -5.82 -25.91 5.79
N GLY A 298 -6.47 -25.86 4.61
CA GLY A 298 -7.92 -25.87 4.49
C GLY A 298 -8.55 -27.21 4.91
N ILE A 299 -7.89 -28.33 4.63
CA ILE A 299 -8.27 -29.64 5.16
C ILE A 299 -8.13 -29.64 6.69
N GLY A 300 -7.01 -29.12 7.21
CA GLY A 300 -6.80 -28.96 8.64
C GLY A 300 -7.86 -28.10 9.33
N ALA A 301 -8.28 -27.00 8.69
CA ALA A 301 -9.32 -26.12 9.19
C ALA A 301 -10.68 -26.83 9.37
N TYR A 302 -11.01 -27.75 8.46
CA TYR A 302 -12.21 -28.58 8.57
C TYR A 302 -12.10 -29.63 9.68
N LEU A 303 -10.93 -30.24 9.87
CA LEU A 303 -10.74 -31.31 10.87
C LEU A 303 -10.68 -30.80 12.32
N ILE A 304 -10.29 -29.54 12.52
CA ILE A 304 -10.12 -28.92 13.84
C ILE A 304 -11.44 -28.30 14.35
N TYR A 305 -12.42 -28.10 13.46
CA TYR A 305 -13.74 -27.54 13.77
C TYR A 305 -14.75 -28.65 14.08
#